data_AF-G8FV74-F1
#
_entry.id   AF-G8FV74-F1
#
_cell.length_a   1.000
_cell.length_b   1.000
_cell.length_c   1.000
_cell.angle_alpha   90.00
_cell.angle_beta   90.00
_cell.angle_gamma   90.00
#
_symmetry.space_group_name_H-M   'P 1'
#
loop_
_entity.id
_entity.type
_entity.pdbx_description
1 polymer ?
#
loop_
_entity_poly.entity_id
_entity_poly.type
_entity_poly.pdbx_seq_one_letter_code
_entity_poly.pdbx_strand_id
1 'polypeptide(L)'
;VKDNKLLGSNGQAVQLVGMSLFWSNVKEGAVFYSYESLKGLKCSWNGNVVRAAMGVEYGGGYLDSPTTERDEVETVVKAAIDLDMYVIIDWHDHNAENHVDKSIEFFTYFASNYGAKYPNIIYETFNEPLQVDWSGVKAYHEKIVATIRKYDSKNVIVLGTTTWSQDVDIAANNTVNGINLCYSLHFYAASHKQYLRDMAQKALNKGICLFVTEYGTVEASGGGNTDEASTKERWTFLDTNK
;
A
#
# COMPACT_ATOMS: atom_id res chain seq x y z
N VAL A 1 13.84 6.08 -1.56
CA VAL A 1 13.66 6.22 -0.09
C VAL A 1 15.02 6.44 0.55
N LYS A 2 15.15 7.45 1.40
CA LYS A 2 16.39 7.75 2.12
C LYS A 2 16.06 8.50 3.42
N ASP A 3 16.74 8.16 4.51
CA ASP A 3 16.61 8.81 5.82
C ASP A 3 15.15 9.00 6.25
N ASN A 4 14.35 7.92 6.27
CA ASN A 4 12.89 7.88 6.48
C ASN A 4 11.98 8.55 5.43
N LYS A 5 12.52 9.19 4.38
CA LYS A 5 11.72 9.95 3.41
C LYS A 5 11.55 9.27 2.07
N LEU A 6 10.39 9.47 1.46
CA LEU A 6 10.17 9.19 0.05
C LEU A 6 10.69 10.36 -0.78
N LEU A 7 11.62 10.10 -1.71
CA LEU A 7 12.27 11.13 -2.52
C LEU A 7 11.93 10.94 -3.99
N GLY A 8 11.74 12.06 -4.70
CA GLY A 8 11.68 12.09 -6.16
C GLY A 8 13.07 11.96 -6.80
N SER A 9 13.11 11.87 -8.13
CA SER A 9 14.36 11.76 -8.90
C SER A 9 15.29 12.98 -8.75
N ASN A 10 14.76 14.13 -8.34
CA ASN A 10 15.51 15.35 -8.01
C ASN A 10 16.08 15.35 -6.57
N GLY A 11 15.90 14.26 -5.81
CA GLY A 11 16.35 14.14 -4.42
C GLY A 11 15.51 14.89 -3.39
N GLN A 12 14.42 15.53 -3.80
CA GLN A 12 13.51 16.24 -2.89
C GLN A 12 12.44 15.30 -2.33
N ALA A 13 12.00 15.55 -1.09
CA ALA A 13 10.92 14.78 -0.49
C ALA A 13 9.60 14.97 -1.26
N VAL A 14 8.91 13.87 -1.53
CA VAL A 14 7.63 13.83 -2.25
C VAL A 14 6.54 13.24 -1.34
N GLN A 15 5.30 13.67 -1.56
CA GLN A 15 4.13 13.15 -0.86
C GLN A 15 3.13 12.74 -1.91
N LEU A 16 2.65 11.51 -1.78
CA LEU A 16 1.61 10.98 -2.65
C LEU A 16 0.29 11.03 -1.89
N VAL A 17 -0.72 11.63 -2.50
CA VAL A 17 -2.06 11.80 -1.94
C VAL A 17 -3.06 11.41 -3.03
N GLY A 18 -3.97 10.53 -2.67
CA GLY A 18 -4.89 9.93 -3.62
C GLY A 18 -5.89 9.01 -2.95
N MET A 19 -6.47 8.11 -3.74
CA MET A 19 -7.55 7.22 -3.28
C MET A 19 -7.18 5.76 -3.47
N SER A 20 -7.59 4.94 -2.51
CA SER A 20 -7.73 3.50 -2.73
C SER A 20 -9.04 3.22 -3.43
N LEU A 21 -8.99 2.36 -4.43
CA LEU A 21 -10.18 1.64 -4.86
C LEU A 21 -10.56 0.64 -3.75
N PHE A 22 -11.83 0.25 -3.71
CA PHE A 22 -12.29 -0.81 -2.84
C PHE A 22 -11.84 -2.18 -3.38
N TRP A 23 -12.14 -3.26 -2.65
CA TRP A 23 -11.86 -4.64 -3.04
C TRP A 23 -12.30 -4.92 -4.49
N SER A 24 -11.37 -5.40 -5.33
CA SER A 24 -11.59 -5.74 -6.74
C SER A 24 -12.70 -6.78 -6.93
N ASN A 25 -12.67 -7.85 -6.14
CA ASN A 25 -13.62 -8.96 -6.21
C ASN A 25 -15.02 -8.67 -5.63
N VAL A 26 -15.27 -7.44 -5.14
CA VAL A 26 -16.58 -7.03 -4.61
C VAL A 26 -17.24 -6.12 -5.63
N LYS A 27 -18.48 -6.44 -6.04
CA LYS A 27 -19.21 -5.74 -7.11
C LYS A 27 -19.30 -4.21 -6.90
N GLU A 28 -19.39 -3.76 -5.65
CA GLU A 28 -19.41 -2.34 -5.29
C GLU A 28 -18.08 -1.64 -5.61
N GLY A 29 -16.96 -2.36 -5.51
CA GLY A 29 -15.62 -1.87 -5.82
C GLY A 29 -15.23 -2.06 -7.28
N ALA A 30 -15.49 -3.24 -7.85
CA ALA A 30 -15.10 -3.65 -9.20
C ALA A 30 -15.44 -2.62 -10.28
N VAL A 31 -16.61 -1.96 -10.17
CA VAL A 31 -17.07 -0.94 -11.13
C VAL A 31 -16.15 0.28 -11.24
N PHE A 32 -15.27 0.52 -10.25
CA PHE A 32 -14.33 1.63 -10.23
C PHE A 32 -12.93 1.28 -10.77
N TYR A 33 -12.69 0.02 -11.16
CA TYR A 33 -11.45 -0.43 -11.82
C TYR A 33 -11.47 -0.04 -13.32
N SER A 34 -11.57 1.27 -13.59
CA SER A 34 -11.74 1.83 -14.94
C SER A 34 -10.90 3.08 -15.16
N TYR A 35 -10.59 3.35 -16.44
CA TYR A 35 -9.87 4.57 -16.83
C TYR A 35 -10.65 5.84 -16.43
N GLU A 36 -11.97 5.82 -16.58
CA GLU A 36 -12.86 6.94 -16.29
C GLU A 36 -12.84 7.31 -14.81
N SER A 37 -12.84 6.31 -13.92
CA SER A 37 -12.70 6.54 -12.48
C SER A 37 -11.37 7.20 -12.15
N LEU A 38 -10.25 6.66 -12.67
CA LEU A 38 -8.91 7.23 -12.45
C LEU A 38 -8.77 8.64 -13.03
N LYS A 39 -9.36 8.90 -14.20
CA LYS A 39 -9.40 10.24 -14.79
C LYS A 39 -10.13 11.22 -13.88
N GLY A 40 -11.23 10.80 -13.25
CA GLY A 40 -11.92 11.58 -12.22
C GLY A 40 -11.01 11.89 -11.03
N LEU A 41 -10.31 10.89 -10.50
CA LEU A 41 -9.36 11.05 -9.40
C LEU A 41 -8.22 12.03 -9.75
N LYS A 42 -7.66 11.91 -10.95
CA LYS A 42 -6.59 12.81 -11.44
C LYS A 42 -7.10 14.23 -11.65
N CYS A 43 -8.09 14.39 -12.53
CA CYS A 43 -8.45 15.69 -13.08
C CYS A 43 -9.38 16.48 -12.18
N SER A 44 -10.25 15.80 -11.42
CA SER A 44 -11.23 16.46 -10.55
C SER A 44 -10.77 16.55 -9.10
N TRP A 45 -10.06 15.52 -8.61
CA TRP A 45 -9.63 15.45 -7.20
C TRP A 45 -8.16 15.79 -7.00
N ASN A 46 -7.42 16.02 -8.09
CA ASN A 46 -5.99 16.32 -8.09
C ASN A 46 -5.14 15.24 -7.38
N GLY A 47 -5.62 13.98 -7.42
CA GLY A 47 -4.87 12.83 -6.90
C GLY A 47 -3.64 12.56 -7.76
N ASN A 48 -2.52 12.22 -7.12
CA ASN A 48 -1.28 11.84 -7.81
C ASN A 48 -0.93 10.35 -7.67
N VAL A 49 -1.71 9.61 -6.87
CA VAL A 49 -1.59 8.16 -6.71
C VAL A 49 -2.97 7.51 -6.67
N VAL A 50 -3.08 6.27 -7.15
CA VAL A 50 -4.26 5.41 -6.95
C VAL A 50 -3.81 4.06 -6.42
N ARG A 51 -4.57 3.44 -5.52
CA ARG A 51 -4.29 2.09 -5.00
C ARG A 51 -5.31 1.09 -5.53
N ALA A 52 -4.80 0.02 -6.14
CA ALA A 52 -5.59 -1.11 -6.64
C ALA A 52 -5.58 -2.23 -5.58
N ALA A 53 -6.60 -2.23 -4.71
CA ALA A 53 -6.78 -3.18 -3.62
C ALA A 53 -7.31 -4.54 -4.13
N MET A 54 -6.38 -5.38 -4.63
CA MET A 54 -6.73 -6.65 -5.24
C MET A 54 -7.11 -7.70 -4.19
N GLY A 55 -8.38 -8.08 -4.13
CA GLY A 55 -8.85 -9.12 -3.22
C GLY A 55 -8.17 -10.47 -3.48
N VAL A 56 -7.81 -11.17 -2.40
CA VAL A 56 -7.07 -12.44 -2.49
C VAL A 56 -7.91 -13.64 -2.02
N GLU A 57 -8.27 -13.70 -0.74
CA GLU A 57 -8.94 -14.86 -0.12
C GLU A 57 -10.47 -14.85 -0.24
N TYR A 58 -11.09 -13.68 -0.19
CA TYR A 58 -12.55 -13.57 -0.17
C TYR A 58 -13.11 -13.94 -1.54
N GLY A 59 -14.27 -14.63 -1.55
CA GLY A 59 -14.82 -15.27 -2.75
C GLY A 59 -14.71 -14.43 -4.03
N GLY A 60 -14.21 -15.04 -5.10
CA GLY A 60 -13.92 -14.35 -6.37
C GLY A 60 -12.58 -13.64 -6.41
N GLY A 61 -11.83 -13.57 -5.30
CA GLY A 61 -10.49 -13.01 -5.23
C GLY A 61 -9.44 -13.83 -5.98
N TYR A 62 -8.19 -13.39 -5.92
CA TYR A 62 -7.11 -13.89 -6.77
C TYR A 62 -6.84 -15.39 -6.60
N LEU A 63 -7.09 -15.97 -5.42
CA LEU A 63 -6.95 -17.41 -5.22
C LEU A 63 -7.97 -18.22 -6.03
N ASP A 64 -9.18 -17.69 -6.20
CA ASP A 64 -10.25 -18.32 -6.97
C ASP A 64 -10.16 -17.97 -8.47
N SER A 65 -9.87 -16.70 -8.77
CA SER A 65 -9.97 -16.11 -10.12
C SER A 65 -8.71 -15.31 -10.51
N PRO A 66 -7.52 -15.93 -10.55
CA PRO A 66 -6.24 -15.23 -10.67
C PRO A 66 -6.10 -14.42 -11.97
N THR A 67 -6.72 -14.86 -13.06
CA THR A 67 -6.69 -14.12 -14.33
C THR A 67 -7.58 -12.88 -14.26
N THR A 68 -8.81 -13.01 -13.75
CA THR A 68 -9.75 -11.90 -13.61
C THR A 68 -9.17 -10.79 -12.74
N GLU A 69 -8.76 -11.12 -11.52
CA GLU A 69 -8.29 -10.12 -10.56
C GLU A 69 -6.98 -9.46 -11.01
N ARG A 70 -6.08 -10.20 -11.66
CA ARG A 70 -4.89 -9.63 -12.29
C ARG A 70 -5.24 -8.63 -13.38
N ASP A 71 -6.19 -8.97 -14.25
CA ASP A 71 -6.57 -8.15 -15.39
C ASP A 71 -7.29 -6.85 -14.93
N GLU A 72 -8.03 -6.89 -13.81
CA GLU A 72 -8.56 -5.69 -13.15
C GLU A 72 -7.45 -4.76 -12.65
N VAL A 73 -6.47 -5.31 -11.91
CA VAL A 73 -5.30 -4.52 -11.46
C VAL A 73 -4.52 -3.97 -12.65
N GLU A 74 -4.32 -4.77 -13.70
CA GLU A 74 -3.61 -4.34 -14.90
C GLU A 74 -4.33 -3.21 -15.63
N THR A 75 -5.67 -3.20 -15.60
CA THR A 75 -6.48 -2.08 -16.12
C THR A 75 -6.17 -0.79 -15.37
N VAL A 76 -6.10 -0.84 -14.03
CA VAL A 76 -5.74 0.32 -13.20
C VAL A 76 -4.29 0.76 -13.45
N VAL A 77 -3.35 -0.19 -13.58
CA VAL A 77 -1.94 0.11 -13.86
C VAL A 77 -1.77 0.83 -15.20
N LYS A 78 -2.38 0.33 -16.28
CA LYS A 78 -2.32 0.96 -17.61
C LYS A 78 -2.92 2.37 -17.57
N ALA A 79 -4.09 2.52 -16.98
CA ALA A 79 -4.75 3.81 -16.87
C ALA A 79 -3.95 4.82 -16.03
N ALA A 80 -3.32 4.39 -14.93
CA ALA A 80 -2.48 5.27 -14.11
C ALA A 80 -1.23 5.73 -14.86
N ILE A 81 -0.59 4.84 -15.64
CA ILE A 81 0.53 5.21 -16.52
C ILE A 81 0.09 6.25 -17.55
N ASP A 82 -1.03 6.01 -18.25
CA ASP A 82 -1.56 6.92 -19.28
C ASP A 82 -1.95 8.30 -18.72
N LEU A 83 -2.42 8.35 -17.46
CA LEU A 83 -2.83 9.57 -16.76
C LEU A 83 -1.70 10.26 -15.97
N ASP A 84 -0.47 9.75 -16.06
CA ASP A 84 0.69 10.23 -15.30
C ASP A 84 0.40 10.29 -13.78
N MET A 85 -0.05 9.17 -13.25
CA MET A 85 -0.28 8.91 -11.82
C MET A 85 0.62 7.79 -11.34
N TYR A 86 1.00 7.82 -10.06
CA TYR A 86 1.51 6.63 -9.40
C TYR A 86 0.38 5.61 -9.18
N VAL A 87 0.72 4.32 -9.15
CA VAL A 87 -0.21 3.24 -8.85
C VAL A 87 0.39 2.30 -7.80
N ILE A 88 -0.37 2.04 -6.75
CA ILE A 88 -0.04 1.04 -5.74
C ILE A 88 -0.73 -0.26 -6.15
N ILE A 89 0.07 -1.28 -6.43
CA ILE A 89 -0.36 -2.65 -6.72
C ILE A 89 -0.38 -3.38 -5.38
N ASP A 90 -1.58 -3.55 -4.81
CA ASP A 90 -1.76 -4.07 -3.47
C ASP A 90 -2.24 -5.53 -3.48
N TRP A 91 -1.49 -6.39 -2.78
CA TRP A 91 -1.91 -7.74 -2.43
C TRP A 91 -2.82 -7.67 -1.19
N HIS A 92 -4.11 -7.49 -1.44
CA HIS A 92 -5.12 -7.18 -0.42
C HIS A 92 -5.58 -8.43 0.34
N ASP A 93 -4.69 -8.90 1.21
CA ASP A 93 -4.80 -10.13 1.99
C ASP A 93 -4.58 -9.85 3.49
N HIS A 94 -5.13 -10.71 4.33
CA HIS A 94 -4.90 -10.74 5.78
C HIS A 94 -3.98 -11.88 6.22
N ASN A 95 -3.73 -12.85 5.33
CA ASN A 95 -3.00 -14.09 5.62
C ASN A 95 -1.97 -14.42 4.51
N ALA A 96 -1.34 -13.41 3.92
CA ALA A 96 -0.48 -13.57 2.75
C ALA A 96 0.72 -14.52 2.98
N GLU A 97 1.15 -14.70 4.23
CA GLU A 97 2.17 -15.68 4.62
C GLU A 97 1.79 -17.13 4.27
N ASN A 98 0.49 -17.41 4.13
CA ASN A 98 -0.03 -18.71 3.70
C ASN A 98 -0.11 -18.83 2.16
N HIS A 99 0.07 -17.72 1.43
CA HIS A 99 -0.10 -17.63 -0.03
C HIS A 99 1.17 -17.19 -0.77
N VAL A 100 2.35 -17.46 -0.19
CA VAL A 100 3.66 -17.06 -0.73
C VAL A 100 3.83 -17.36 -2.22
N ASP A 101 3.48 -18.57 -2.67
CA ASP A 101 3.68 -18.96 -4.07
C ASP A 101 2.79 -18.16 -5.03
N LYS A 102 1.56 -17.85 -4.59
CA LYS A 102 0.59 -17.06 -5.37
C LYS A 102 0.97 -15.59 -5.42
N SER A 103 1.47 -15.02 -4.33
CA SER A 103 1.98 -13.65 -4.35
C SER A 103 3.27 -13.54 -5.17
N ILE A 104 4.16 -14.55 -5.16
CA ILE A 104 5.32 -14.61 -6.05
C ILE A 104 4.90 -14.60 -7.52
N GLU A 105 3.90 -15.41 -7.90
CA GLU A 105 3.35 -15.45 -9.27
C GLU A 105 2.84 -14.07 -9.69
N PHE A 106 2.01 -13.45 -8.86
CA PHE A 106 1.42 -12.14 -9.09
C PHE A 106 2.46 -11.02 -9.21
N PHE A 107 3.36 -10.89 -8.24
CA PHE A 107 4.39 -9.85 -8.27
C PHE A 107 5.43 -10.07 -9.37
N THR A 108 5.71 -11.32 -9.75
CA THR A 108 6.53 -11.61 -10.93
C THR A 108 5.89 -11.05 -12.19
N TYR A 109 4.57 -11.21 -12.37
CA TYR A 109 3.85 -10.68 -13.52
C TYR A 109 4.02 -9.16 -13.63
N PHE A 110 3.70 -8.41 -12.57
CA PHE A 110 3.79 -6.94 -12.61
C PHE A 110 5.23 -6.42 -12.66
N ALA A 111 6.16 -7.04 -11.94
CA ALA A 111 7.56 -6.62 -11.95
C ALA A 111 8.23 -6.86 -13.32
N SER A 112 7.97 -8.00 -13.97
CA SER A 112 8.54 -8.32 -15.28
C SER A 112 7.91 -7.52 -16.43
N ASN A 113 6.60 -7.25 -16.37
CA ASN A 113 5.90 -6.54 -17.44
C ASN A 113 5.97 -5.02 -17.29
N TYR A 114 5.93 -4.49 -16.06
CA TYR A 114 5.79 -3.05 -15.80
C TYR A 114 6.93 -2.45 -14.98
N GLY A 115 7.46 -3.15 -13.99
CA GLY A 115 8.34 -2.59 -12.95
C GLY A 115 9.46 -1.66 -13.46
N ALA A 116 10.56 -2.22 -13.97
CA ALA A 116 11.69 -1.39 -14.42
C ALA A 116 11.38 -0.43 -15.58
N LYS A 117 10.21 -0.55 -16.23
CA LYS A 117 9.80 0.27 -17.37
C LYS A 117 9.09 1.54 -16.94
N TYR A 118 8.35 1.51 -15.82
CA TYR A 118 7.47 2.59 -15.41
C TYR A 118 7.78 3.02 -13.96
N PRO A 119 8.16 4.30 -13.73
CA PRO A 119 8.38 4.82 -12.38
C PRO A 119 7.07 5.00 -11.59
N ASN A 120 5.93 4.88 -12.27
CA ASN A 120 4.59 4.98 -11.68
C ASN A 120 4.31 3.86 -10.66
N ILE A 121 4.99 2.72 -10.78
CA ILE A 121 4.66 1.52 -10.02
C ILE A 121 5.16 1.60 -8.58
N ILE A 122 4.27 1.27 -7.65
CA ILE A 122 4.56 1.01 -6.23
C ILE A 122 3.95 -0.35 -5.91
N TYR A 123 4.69 -1.20 -5.20
CA TYR A 123 4.19 -2.51 -4.78
C TYR A 123 3.80 -2.45 -3.31
N GLU A 124 2.62 -2.94 -2.94
CA GLU A 124 2.24 -3.20 -1.54
C GLU A 124 2.08 -4.71 -1.36
N THR A 125 3.03 -5.31 -0.64
CA THR A 125 3.23 -6.78 -0.67
C THR A 125 2.27 -7.56 0.22
N PHE A 126 1.68 -6.88 1.20
CA PHE A 126 0.74 -7.43 2.17
C PHE A 126 -0.04 -6.27 2.78
N ASN A 127 -1.34 -6.18 2.52
CA ASN A 127 -2.23 -5.14 3.04
C ASN A 127 -2.24 -5.07 4.59
N GLU A 128 -2.81 -6.08 5.25
CA GLU A 128 -3.08 -6.03 6.69
C GLU A 128 -2.82 -7.38 7.36
N PRO A 129 -1.54 -7.69 7.67
CA PRO A 129 -1.23 -8.82 8.53
C PRO A 129 -2.01 -8.71 9.85
N LEU A 130 -2.59 -9.82 10.29
CA LEU A 130 -3.33 -9.88 11.55
C LEU A 130 -2.38 -9.80 12.77
N GLN A 131 -2.86 -10.24 13.93
CA GLN A 131 -2.10 -10.32 15.17
C GLN A 131 -1.15 -11.54 15.18
N VAL A 132 -0.26 -11.59 14.19
CA VAL A 132 0.77 -12.61 14.02
C VAL A 132 2.15 -12.05 14.39
N ASP A 133 3.16 -12.90 14.52
CA ASP A 133 4.51 -12.44 14.86
C ASP A 133 5.20 -11.76 13.66
N TRP A 134 5.84 -10.61 13.91
CA TRP A 134 6.54 -9.84 12.89
C TRP A 134 7.62 -10.66 12.16
N SER A 135 8.27 -11.65 12.81
CA SER A 135 9.28 -12.47 12.15
C SER A 135 8.72 -13.29 10.98
N GLY A 136 7.48 -13.78 11.09
CA GLY A 136 6.79 -14.48 10.01
C GLY A 136 6.45 -13.56 8.85
N VAL A 137 5.87 -12.39 9.16
CA VAL A 137 5.55 -11.34 8.18
C VAL A 137 6.82 -10.83 7.48
N LYS A 138 7.91 -10.63 8.23
CA LYS A 138 9.22 -10.25 7.70
C LYS A 138 9.75 -11.30 6.72
N ALA A 139 9.69 -12.59 7.09
CA ALA A 139 10.16 -13.67 6.23
C ALA A 139 9.36 -13.77 4.92
N TYR A 140 8.05 -13.49 4.96
CA TYR A 140 7.23 -13.32 3.76
C TYR A 140 7.75 -12.15 2.90
N HIS A 141 7.88 -10.96 3.50
CA HIS A 141 8.34 -9.76 2.78
C HIS A 141 9.70 -9.94 2.14
N GLU A 142 10.66 -10.58 2.81
CA GLU A 142 11.99 -10.86 2.24
C GLU A 142 11.91 -11.69 0.95
N LYS A 143 11.02 -12.69 0.89
CA LYS A 143 10.81 -13.50 -0.33
C LYS A 143 10.19 -12.68 -1.47
N ILE A 144 9.20 -11.85 -1.16
CA ILE A 144 8.50 -11.04 -2.17
C ILE A 144 9.39 -9.90 -2.67
N VAL A 145 10.11 -9.22 -1.78
CA VAL A 145 11.12 -8.22 -2.15
C VAL A 145 12.18 -8.82 -3.06
N ALA A 146 12.73 -9.99 -2.71
CA ALA A 146 13.70 -10.68 -3.56
C ALA A 146 13.11 -11.06 -4.93
N THR A 147 11.82 -11.41 -4.99
CA THR A 147 11.11 -11.73 -6.23
C THR A 147 10.96 -10.50 -7.13
N ILE A 148 10.44 -9.40 -6.59
CA ILE A 148 10.27 -8.13 -7.32
C ILE A 148 11.62 -7.63 -7.83
N ARG A 149 12.65 -7.67 -6.97
CA ARG A 149 13.99 -7.13 -7.27
C ARG A 149 14.75 -7.89 -8.36
N LYS A 150 14.30 -9.08 -8.78
CA LYS A 150 14.80 -9.77 -9.99
C LYS A 150 14.49 -9.00 -11.27
N TYR A 151 13.38 -8.25 -11.29
CA TYR A 151 12.89 -7.56 -12.48
C TYR A 151 12.86 -6.04 -12.32
N ASP A 152 12.72 -5.54 -11.08
CA ASP A 152 12.64 -4.12 -10.77
C ASP A 152 13.58 -3.73 -9.64
N SER A 153 14.67 -3.07 -9.98
CA SER A 153 15.73 -2.69 -9.04
C SER A 153 15.44 -1.43 -8.23
N LYS A 154 14.39 -0.64 -8.54
CA LYS A 154 14.27 0.73 -8.02
C LYS A 154 12.91 1.10 -7.46
N ASN A 155 11.80 0.62 -8.00
CA ASN A 155 10.49 1.09 -7.55
C ASN A 155 10.24 0.77 -6.07
N VAL A 156 9.39 1.60 -5.46
CA VAL A 156 9.08 1.51 -4.04
C VAL A 156 8.31 0.23 -3.75
N ILE A 157 8.67 -0.45 -2.66
CA ILE A 157 7.92 -1.56 -2.11
C ILE A 157 7.48 -1.15 -0.70
N VAL A 158 6.18 -1.20 -0.45
CA VAL A 158 5.55 -0.94 0.84
C VAL A 158 5.21 -2.27 1.50
N LEU A 159 5.60 -2.41 2.76
CA LEU A 159 5.54 -3.66 3.51
C LEU A 159 4.53 -3.52 4.65
N GLY A 160 3.42 -4.28 4.59
CA GLY A 160 2.44 -4.36 5.68
C GLY A 160 3.08 -4.70 7.02
N THR A 161 2.54 -4.11 8.10
CA THR A 161 2.99 -4.38 9.49
C THR A 161 1.92 -5.14 10.27
N THR A 162 2.28 -5.76 11.40
CA THR A 162 1.31 -6.58 12.17
C THR A 162 0.20 -5.73 12.77
N THR A 163 -0.89 -6.40 13.16
CA THR A 163 -2.07 -5.77 13.77
C THR A 163 -2.73 -4.77 12.82
N TRP A 164 -3.12 -5.24 11.63
CA TRP A 164 -3.74 -4.43 10.57
C TRP A 164 -2.87 -3.22 10.21
N SER A 165 -1.58 -3.47 9.96
CA SER A 165 -0.61 -2.42 9.61
C SER A 165 -0.50 -1.29 10.64
N GLN A 166 -0.44 -1.62 11.93
CA GLN A 166 -0.29 -0.62 13.02
C GLN A 166 1.07 -0.71 13.74
N ASP A 167 1.67 -1.88 13.84
CA ASP A 167 2.87 -2.15 14.67
C ASP A 167 4.18 -1.72 13.98
N VAL A 168 4.21 -0.50 13.44
CA VAL A 168 5.36 0.04 12.70
C VAL A 168 6.59 0.24 13.57
N ASP A 169 6.44 0.43 14.89
CA ASP A 169 7.54 0.56 15.83
C ASP A 169 8.24 -0.78 16.12
N ILE A 170 7.49 -1.90 16.03
CA ILE A 170 8.04 -3.26 16.03
C ILE A 170 8.83 -3.51 14.75
N ALA A 171 8.25 -3.23 13.58
CA ALA A 171 8.93 -3.39 12.30
C ALA A 171 10.23 -2.56 12.23
N ALA A 172 10.21 -1.34 12.79
CA ALA A 172 11.38 -0.46 12.86
C ALA A 172 12.53 -1.00 13.72
N ASN A 173 12.29 -1.97 14.62
CA ASN A 173 13.34 -2.64 15.38
C ASN A 173 14.02 -3.78 14.60
N ASN A 174 13.35 -4.34 13.59
CA ASN A 174 13.81 -5.52 12.88
C ASN A 174 13.41 -5.42 11.40
N THR A 175 14.02 -4.49 10.69
CA THR A 175 13.65 -4.16 9.31
C THR A 175 13.94 -5.29 8.33
N VAL A 176 13.16 -5.32 7.24
CA VAL A 176 13.48 -6.08 6.04
C VAL A 176 14.67 -5.44 5.34
N ASN A 177 15.65 -6.25 4.97
CA ASN A 177 16.84 -5.77 4.26
C ASN A 177 16.50 -5.44 2.81
N GLY A 178 16.92 -4.26 2.34
CA GLY A 178 16.76 -3.86 0.95
C GLY A 178 16.82 -2.35 0.77
N ILE A 179 16.45 -1.91 -0.43
CA ILE A 179 16.41 -0.49 -0.80
C ILE A 179 15.00 -0.10 -1.24
N ASN A 180 14.70 1.19 -1.11
CA ASN A 180 13.40 1.75 -1.50
C ASN A 180 12.22 1.03 -0.86
N LEU A 181 12.37 0.68 0.42
CA LEU A 181 11.35 0.04 1.23
C LEU A 181 10.69 1.07 2.14
N CYS A 182 9.36 1.05 2.18
CA CYS A 182 8.54 1.74 3.18
C CYS A 182 7.68 0.71 3.90
N TYR A 183 7.06 1.09 5.02
CA TYR A 183 6.24 0.22 5.85
C TYR A 183 4.83 0.81 5.96
N SER A 184 3.80 -0.03 5.78
CA SER A 184 2.41 0.41 5.83
C SER A 184 2.05 0.83 7.25
N LEU A 185 1.37 1.97 7.35
CA LEU A 185 0.67 2.43 8.56
C LEU A 185 -0.79 2.66 8.19
N HIS A 186 -1.72 1.88 8.72
CA HIS A 186 -3.16 2.09 8.51
C HIS A 186 -3.80 2.74 9.73
N PHE A 187 -4.75 3.65 9.49
CA PHE A 187 -5.53 4.20 10.59
C PHE A 187 -6.96 4.54 10.20
N TYR A 188 -7.86 4.44 11.18
CA TYR A 188 -9.22 4.95 11.07
C TYR A 188 -9.40 6.04 12.14
N ALA A 189 -9.68 7.26 11.70
CA ALA A 189 -9.57 8.45 12.53
C ALA A 189 -10.47 8.41 13.76
N ALA A 190 -11.65 7.77 13.70
CA ALA A 190 -12.53 7.65 14.86
C ALA A 190 -12.05 6.61 15.89
N SER A 191 -11.27 5.60 15.47
CA SER A 191 -10.79 4.51 16.34
C SER A 191 -9.38 4.74 16.86
N HIS A 192 -8.46 5.12 15.99
CA HIS A 192 -7.05 5.21 16.32
C HIS A 192 -6.68 6.66 16.65
N LYS A 193 -6.08 6.90 17.81
CA LYS A 193 -5.78 8.26 18.34
C LYS A 193 -4.28 8.45 18.60
N GLN A 194 -3.92 9.23 19.62
CA GLN A 194 -2.54 9.61 19.93
C GLN A 194 -1.57 8.41 19.99
N TYR A 195 -1.97 7.28 20.58
CA TYR A 195 -1.10 6.10 20.72
C TYR A 195 -0.48 5.64 19.38
N LEU A 196 -1.26 5.64 18.29
CA LEU A 196 -0.79 5.21 16.98
C LEU A 196 0.15 6.25 16.35
N ARG A 197 -0.07 7.54 16.62
CA ARG A 197 0.88 8.59 16.21
C ARG A 197 2.20 8.46 16.95
N ASP A 198 2.17 8.10 18.24
CA ASP A 198 3.38 7.89 19.02
C ASP A 198 4.18 6.69 18.51
N MET A 199 3.52 5.60 18.11
CA MET A 199 4.18 4.44 17.46
C MET A 199 4.79 4.84 16.10
N ALA A 200 4.05 5.58 15.27
CA ALA A 200 4.55 6.12 14.02
C ALA A 200 5.78 7.02 14.22
N GLN A 201 5.75 7.92 15.21
CA GLN A 201 6.89 8.80 15.52
C GLN A 201 8.11 8.01 15.99
N LYS A 202 7.92 6.98 16.82
CA LYS A 202 9.01 6.07 17.24
C LYS A 202 9.66 5.37 16.04
N ALA A 203 8.85 4.93 15.08
CA ALA A 203 9.33 4.30 13.86
C ALA A 203 10.12 5.28 12.97
N LEU A 204 9.58 6.49 12.75
CA LEU A 204 10.26 7.55 11.99
C LEU A 204 11.60 7.95 12.63
N ASN A 205 11.66 8.03 13.96
CA ASN A 205 12.88 8.32 14.71
C ASN A 205 13.96 7.23 14.57
N LYS A 206 13.57 6.01 14.19
CA LYS A 206 14.50 4.91 13.85
C LYS A 206 14.91 4.89 12.38
N GLY A 207 14.43 5.84 11.58
CA GLY A 207 14.86 6.03 10.20
C GLY A 207 14.11 5.22 9.15
N ILE A 208 13.03 4.51 9.50
CA ILE A 208 12.22 3.79 8.51
C ILE A 208 11.23 4.71 7.81
N CYS A 209 11.01 4.49 6.51
CA CYS A 209 9.96 5.17 5.76
C CYS A 209 8.60 4.57 6.10
N LEU A 210 7.62 5.41 6.42
CA LEU A 210 6.22 5.01 6.55
C LEU A 210 5.44 5.44 5.31
N PHE A 211 4.48 4.64 4.89
CA PHE A 211 3.53 4.98 3.84
C PHE A 211 2.13 4.63 4.35
N VAL A 212 1.22 5.61 4.38
CA VAL A 212 -0.19 5.35 4.69
C VAL A 212 -0.90 4.97 3.40
N THR A 213 -0.90 3.67 3.09
CA THR A 213 -1.54 3.11 1.89
C THR A 213 -3.06 3.03 2.04
N GLU A 214 -3.56 2.94 3.29
CA GLU A 214 -4.97 3.01 3.62
C GLU A 214 -5.23 3.86 4.89
N TYR A 215 -6.26 4.70 4.84
CA TYR A 215 -6.85 5.29 6.05
C TYR A 215 -8.33 5.62 5.85
N GLY A 216 -9.09 5.66 6.94
CA GLY A 216 -10.48 6.09 6.97
C GLY A 216 -10.74 7.27 7.91
N THR A 217 -11.80 8.03 7.66
CA THR A 217 -12.21 9.17 8.51
C THR A 217 -13.21 8.77 9.60
N VAL A 218 -13.66 7.51 9.57
CA VAL A 218 -14.67 6.92 10.44
C VAL A 218 -14.05 5.87 11.37
N GLU A 219 -14.84 4.95 11.93
CA GLU A 219 -14.35 3.85 12.78
C GLU A 219 -13.71 2.74 11.94
N ALA A 220 -12.86 1.92 12.56
CA ALA A 220 -12.14 0.82 11.91
C ALA A 220 -13.04 -0.28 11.31
N SER A 221 -14.33 -0.27 11.62
CA SER A 221 -15.34 -1.10 10.95
C SER A 221 -15.71 -0.61 9.54
N GLY A 222 -15.23 0.57 9.14
CA GLY A 222 -15.67 1.28 7.94
C GLY A 222 -17.01 2.02 8.11
N GLY A 223 -17.65 1.91 9.27
CA GLY A 223 -18.93 2.54 9.60
C GLY A 223 -18.82 3.68 10.61
N GLY A 224 -19.97 4.21 11.01
CA GLY A 224 -20.06 5.29 11.99
C GLY A 224 -19.91 6.69 11.39
N ASN A 225 -19.83 7.69 12.27
CA ASN A 225 -19.69 9.08 11.85
C ASN A 225 -18.22 9.43 11.60
N THR A 226 -17.99 10.40 10.71
CA THR A 226 -16.65 10.95 10.50
C THR A 226 -16.18 11.69 11.76
N ASP A 227 -14.95 11.43 12.18
CA ASP A 227 -14.25 12.23 13.18
C ASP A 227 -13.33 13.25 12.48
N GLU A 228 -13.90 14.41 12.15
CA GLU A 228 -13.19 15.46 11.42
C GLU A 228 -11.98 16.00 12.18
N ALA A 229 -12.10 16.14 13.51
CA ALA A 229 -11.03 16.69 14.34
C ALA A 229 -9.82 15.75 14.32
N SER A 230 -10.05 14.46 14.57
CA SER A 230 -8.97 13.47 14.52
C SER A 230 -8.41 13.31 13.10
N THR A 231 -9.25 13.40 12.06
CA THR A 231 -8.79 13.38 10.66
C THR A 231 -7.82 14.53 10.36
N LYS A 232 -8.15 15.77 10.77
CA LYS A 232 -7.27 16.95 10.57
C LYS A 232 -5.96 16.85 11.35
N GLU A 233 -6.00 16.30 12.57
CA GLU A 233 -4.78 16.01 13.33
C GLU A 233 -3.88 14.99 12.60
N ARG A 234 -4.48 13.97 11.96
CA ARG A 234 -3.74 12.97 11.19
C ARG A 234 -3.06 13.59 9.98
N TRP A 235 -3.77 14.39 9.18
CA TRP A 235 -3.18 15.08 8.04
C TRP A 235 -2.04 16.01 8.46
N THR A 236 -2.22 16.77 9.55
CA THR A 236 -1.15 17.63 10.07
C THR A 236 0.11 16.83 10.45
N PHE A 237 -0.07 15.66 11.08
CA PHE A 237 1.03 14.76 11.41
C PHE A 237 1.75 14.24 10.15
N LEU A 238 0.99 13.82 9.12
CA LEU A 238 1.55 13.31 7.87
C LEU A 238 2.29 14.40 7.08
N ASP A 239 1.71 15.59 6.96
CA ASP A 239 2.30 16.72 6.24
C ASP A 239 3.60 17.22 6.88
N THR A 240 3.70 17.14 8.21
CA THR A 240 4.90 17.50 8.96
C THR A 240 6.04 16.49 8.77
N ASN A 241 5.72 15.23 8.43
CA ASN A 241 6.66 14.10 8.37
C ASN A 241 6.84 13.56 6.93
N LYS A 242 6.86 14.45 5.94
CA LYS A 242 7.10 14.12 4.52
C LYS A 242 8.52 13.60 4.24
#